data_AF-A0A261VKK4-F1
#
_entry.id   AF-A0A261VKK4-F1
#
_cell.length_a   1.000
_cell.length_b   1.000
_cell.length_c   1.000
_cell.angle_alpha   90.00
_cell.angle_beta   90.00
_cell.angle_gamma   90.00
#
_symmetry.space_group_name_H-M   'P 1'
#
loop_
_entity.id
_entity.type
_entity.pdbx_description
1 polymer ?
#
loop_
_entity_poly.entity_id
_entity_poly.type
_entity_poly.pdbx_seq_one_letter_code
_entity_poly.pdbx_strand_id
1 'polypeptide(L)'
;MTANTWDFRVQRPTGQDGDWRISYLLVGPDGNEQRIDIQQHYPAAQTAIDEATRLAQIQIADLNGTAPELQAPDSREAPFDQHTRF
;
A
#
# COMPACT_ATOMS: atom_id res chain seq x y z
N MET A 1 -9.78 17.53 16.70
CA MET A 1 -10.10 17.25 15.29
C MET A 1 -10.28 15.75 15.19
N THR A 2 -11.51 15.27 15.34
CA THR A 2 -11.83 13.85 15.14
C THR A 2 -11.86 13.62 13.64
N ALA A 3 -10.85 12.95 13.11
CA ALA A 3 -10.89 12.50 11.73
C ALA A 3 -12.07 11.53 11.62
N ASN A 4 -13.08 11.88 10.82
CA ASN A 4 -14.27 11.05 10.56
C ASN A 4 -14.02 10.01 9.44
N THR A 5 -12.76 9.86 9.04
CA THR A 5 -12.33 9.05 7.90
C THR A 5 -11.39 7.95 8.37
N TRP A 6 -11.46 6.80 7.71
CA TRP A 6 -10.49 5.75 7.85
C TRP A 6 -9.12 6.20 7.32
N ASP A 7 -8.07 5.78 8.01
CA ASP A 7 -6.67 5.98 7.65
C ASP A 7 -5.91 4.64 7.74
N PHE A 8 -4.65 4.58 7.28
CA PHE A 8 -3.86 3.35 7.34
C PHE A 8 -2.42 3.59 7.78
N ARG A 9 -1.82 2.55 8.37
CA ARG A 9 -0.40 2.51 8.75
C ARG A 9 0.23 1.21 8.28
N VAL A 10 1.18 1.31 7.37
CA VAL A 10 2.00 0.16 6.94
C VAL A 10 2.93 -0.24 8.08
N GLN A 11 2.97 -1.53 8.41
CA GLN A 11 3.88 -2.05 9.42
C GLN A 11 5.26 -2.32 8.81
N ARG A 12 6.28 -2.42 9.67
CA ARG A 12 7.61 -2.79 9.23
C ARG A 12 7.57 -4.19 8.60
N PRO A 13 8.08 -4.39 7.36
CA PRO A 13 8.17 -5.72 6.79
C PRO A 13 9.09 -6.61 7.64
N THR A 14 8.71 -7.86 7.78
CA THR A 14 9.46 -8.89 8.50
C THR A 14 9.82 -9.99 7.51
N GLY A 15 11.10 -10.31 7.41
CA GLY A 15 11.57 -11.33 6.48
C GLY A 15 12.98 -11.78 6.81
N GLN A 16 13.31 -12.98 6.35
CA GLN A 16 14.65 -13.56 6.41
C GLN A 16 14.94 -14.26 5.08
N ASP A 17 16.20 -14.27 4.64
CA ASP A 17 16.65 -15.02 3.45
C ASP A 17 15.93 -14.71 2.12
N GLY A 18 15.48 -13.46 1.94
CA GLY A 18 14.79 -13.04 0.71
C GLY A 18 13.29 -13.33 0.70
N ASP A 19 12.74 -13.86 1.79
CA ASP A 19 11.31 -14.02 2.01
C ASP A 19 10.77 -12.93 2.93
N TRP A 20 10.22 -11.87 2.35
CA TRP A 20 9.64 -10.75 3.09
C TRP A 20 8.13 -10.87 3.17
N ARG A 21 7.59 -10.64 4.37
CA ARG A 21 6.14 -10.52 4.63
C ARG A 21 5.86 -9.17 5.25
N ILE A 22 4.63 -8.72 5.14
CA ILE A 22 4.23 -7.41 5.62
C ILE A 22 2.76 -7.39 5.97
N SER A 23 2.41 -6.47 6.85
CA SER A 23 1.04 -6.18 7.25
C SER A 23 0.82 -4.68 7.29
N TYR A 24 -0.44 -4.26 7.28
CA TYR A 24 -0.83 -2.88 7.52
C TYR A 24 -2.03 -2.83 8.47
N LEU A 25 -2.16 -1.72 9.18
CA LEU A 25 -3.26 -1.44 10.08
C LEU A 25 -4.19 -0.44 9.41
N LEU A 26 -5.48 -0.70 9.45
CA LEU A 26 -6.53 0.28 9.16
C LEU A 26 -6.95 0.91 10.48
N VAL A 27 -6.98 2.23 10.53
CA VAL A 27 -7.34 3.01 11.70
C VAL A 27 -8.65 3.71 11.40
N GLY A 28 -9.70 3.29 12.09
CA GLY A 28 -11.02 3.88 11.97
C GLY A 28 -11.17 5.18 12.76
N PRO A 29 -12.18 5.99 12.44
CA PRO A 29 -12.42 7.28 13.09
C PRO A 29 -12.73 7.17 14.59
N ASP A 30 -13.27 6.04 15.02
CA ASP A 30 -13.57 5.74 16.43
C ASP A 30 -12.36 5.17 17.20
N GLY A 31 -11.17 5.18 16.57
CA GLY A 31 -9.96 4.57 17.12
C GLY A 31 -9.94 3.03 17.04
N ASN A 32 -10.87 2.43 16.29
CA ASN A 32 -10.82 1.00 15.98
C ASN A 32 -9.61 0.72 15.08
N GLU A 33 -8.86 -0.33 15.37
CA GLU A 33 -7.73 -0.75 14.53
C GLU A 33 -7.99 -2.16 13.98
N GLN A 34 -7.82 -2.32 12.66
CA GLN A 34 -7.90 -3.60 11.99
C GLN A 34 -6.57 -3.93 11.33
N ARG A 35 -5.92 -5.03 11.75
CA ARG A 35 -4.70 -5.53 11.11
C ARG A 35 -5.04 -6.40 9.91
N ILE A 36 -4.43 -6.09 8.78
CA ILE A 36 -4.44 -6.90 7.57
C ILE A 36 -3.03 -7.47 7.36
N ASP A 37 -2.94 -8.80 7.38
CA ASP A 37 -1.71 -9.52 7.09
C ASP A 37 -1.70 -9.94 5.61
N ILE A 38 -0.63 -9.59 4.91
CA ILE A 38 -0.48 -9.93 3.50
C ILE A 38 0.24 -11.26 3.41
N GLN A 39 -0.52 -12.32 3.09
CA GLN A 39 -0.03 -13.70 2.94
C GLN A 39 0.81 -13.92 1.66
N GLN A 40 1.47 -12.88 1.15
CA GLN A 40 2.42 -12.98 0.04
C GLN A 40 3.85 -12.86 0.54
N HIS A 41 4.73 -13.56 -0.16
CA HIS A 41 6.16 -13.50 0.05
C HIS A 41 6.77 -12.63 -1.04
N TYR A 42 7.57 -11.65 -0.61
CA TYR A 42 8.22 -10.71 -1.51
C TYR A 42 9.72 -10.92 -1.53
N PRO A 43 10.36 -10.82 -2.71
CA PRO A 43 11.81 -10.98 -2.84
C PRO A 43 12.60 -9.82 -2.19
N ALA A 44 11.93 -8.71 -1.87
CA ALA A 44 12.53 -7.54 -1.25
C ALA A 44 11.55 -6.86 -0.29
N ALA A 45 12.09 -6.27 0.78
CA ALA A 45 11.32 -5.49 1.75
C ALA A 45 10.59 -4.31 1.12
N GLN A 46 11.22 -3.62 0.16
CA GLN A 46 10.62 -2.47 -0.51
C GLN A 46 9.39 -2.88 -1.32
N THR A 47 9.47 -3.98 -2.08
CA THR A 47 8.32 -4.52 -2.83
C THR A 47 7.15 -4.88 -1.91
N ALA A 48 7.44 -5.43 -0.73
CA ALA A 48 6.42 -5.68 0.27
C ALA A 48 5.74 -4.38 0.73
N ILE A 49 6.53 -3.34 1.03
CA ILE A 49 6.02 -2.01 1.43
C ILE A 49 5.15 -1.39 0.33
N ASP A 50 5.60 -1.42 -0.91
CA ASP A 50 4.88 -0.82 -2.04
C ASP A 50 3.51 -1.51 -2.23
N GLU A 51 3.48 -2.85 -2.21
CA GLU A 51 2.23 -3.59 -2.36
C GLU A 51 1.31 -3.41 -1.14
N ALA A 52 1.85 -3.40 0.08
CA ALA A 52 1.05 -3.13 1.28
C ALA A 52 0.42 -1.74 1.25
N THR A 53 1.18 -0.74 0.80
CA THR A 53 0.70 0.63 0.65
C THR A 53 -0.41 0.69 -0.39
N ARG A 54 -0.21 0.07 -1.55
CA ARG A 54 -1.21 0.01 -2.62
C ARG A 54 -2.51 -0.64 -2.16
N LEU A 55 -2.43 -1.80 -1.51
CA LEU A 55 -3.61 -2.51 -1.00
C LEU A 55 -4.35 -1.69 0.06
N ALA A 56 -3.61 -1.06 0.99
CA ALA A 56 -4.18 -0.22 2.01
C ALA A 56 -4.89 1.01 1.42
N GLN A 57 -4.30 1.68 0.43
CA GLN A 57 -4.93 2.82 -0.26
C GLN A 57 -6.25 2.43 -0.94
N ILE A 58 -6.28 1.29 -1.63
CA ILE A 58 -7.51 0.76 -2.26
C ILE A 58 -8.60 0.54 -1.19
N GLN A 59 -8.22 -0.09 -0.07
CA GLN A 59 -9.17 -0.39 0.99
C GLN A 59 -9.66 0.85 1.74
N ILE A 60 -8.80 1.85 1.94
CA ILE A 60 -9.17 3.13 2.54
C ILE A 60 -10.13 3.92 1.66
N ALA A 61 -9.90 3.91 0.34
CA ALA A 61 -10.81 4.52 -0.60
C ALA A 61 -12.21 3.87 -0.50
N ASP A 62 -12.26 2.54 -0.56
CA ASP A 62 -13.50 1.76 -0.38
C ASP A 62 -14.21 2.11 0.95
N LEU A 63 -13.49 2.12 2.07
CA LEU A 63 -14.02 2.41 3.40
C LEU A 63 -14.50 3.86 3.58
N ASN A 64 -13.84 4.82 2.93
CA ASN A 64 -14.24 6.22 2.98
C ASN A 64 -15.34 6.57 1.97
N GLY A 65 -15.78 5.60 1.14
CA GLY A 65 -16.76 5.84 0.08
C GLY A 65 -16.25 6.74 -1.04
N THR A 66 -14.95 7.03 -1.05
CA THR A 66 -14.28 7.67 -2.17
C THR A 66 -13.94 6.54 -3.13
N ALA A 67 -14.53 6.50 -4.33
CA ALA A 67 -14.07 5.54 -5.32
C ALA A 67 -12.54 5.64 -5.40
N PRO A 68 -11.77 4.53 -5.26
CA PRO A 68 -10.35 4.61 -5.52
C PRO A 68 -10.26 5.15 -6.94
N GLU A 69 -9.75 6.37 -7.08
CA GLU A 69 -9.23 6.81 -8.36
C GLU A 69 -8.07 5.88 -8.63
N LEU A 70 -8.40 4.71 -9.18
CA LEU A 70 -7.51 3.88 -9.97
C LEU A 70 -7.20 4.72 -11.21
N GLN A 71 -6.57 5.87 -11.03
CA GLN A 71 -5.69 6.41 -12.03
C GLN A 71 -4.66 5.30 -12.19
N ALA A 72 -4.86 4.49 -13.23
CA ALA A 72 -3.74 3.84 -13.89
C ALA A 72 -2.62 4.89 -13.93
N PRO A 73 -1.39 4.55 -13.54
CA PRO A 73 -0.29 5.52 -13.54
C PRO A 73 -0.38 6.26 -14.86
N ASP A 74 -0.69 7.56 -14.80
CA ASP A 74 -0.79 8.37 -16.00
C ASP A 74 0.53 8.12 -16.71
N SER A 75 0.49 7.61 -17.94
CA SER A 75 1.66 7.24 -18.72
C SER A 75 2.57 8.44 -19.06
N ARG A 76 2.49 9.52 -18.27
CA ARG A 76 3.19 10.78 -18.30
C ARG A 76 4.19 10.97 -17.17
N GLU A 77 4.18 10.12 -16.13
CA GLU A 77 5.16 10.19 -15.03
C GLU A 77 6.08 8.96 -14.94
N ALA A 78 6.18 8.19 -16.02
CA ALA A 78 7.34 7.34 -16.20
C ALA A 78 8.43 8.14 -16.93
N PRO A 79 9.53 8.56 -16.29
CA PRO A 79 10.77 8.81 -17.00
C PRO A 79 11.39 7.46 -17.35
N PHE A 80 10.67 6.60 -18.09
CA PHE A 80 11.35 5.65 -18.95
C PHE A 80 11.93 6.48 -20.08
N ASP A 81 13.17 6.90 -19.90
CA ASP A 81 13.99 7.43 -20.96
C ASP A 81 14.01 6.39 -22.08
N GLN A 82 13.18 6.61 -23.10
CA GLN A 82 13.00 5.71 -24.24
C GLN A 82 14.19 5.77 -25.22
N HIS A 83 15.35 6.25 -24.79
CA HIS A 83 16.56 6.32 -25.61
C HIS A 83 17.77 5.75 -24.88
N THR A 84 17.89 4.44 -24.84
CA THR A 84 19.22 3.81 -24.89
C THR A 84 19.13 2.54 -25.73
N ARG A 85 19.47 2.69 -27.02
CA ARG A 85 19.86 1.58 -27.87
C ARG A 85 21.28 1.18 -27.44
N PHE A 86 21.42 -0.05 -26.97
CA PHE A 86 22.70 -0.76 -26.96
C PHE A 86 23.14 -1.06 -28.40
#